data_AF-A0A848SJI4-F1
#
_entry.id   AF-A0A848SJI4-F1
#
_cell.length_a   1.000
_cell.length_b   1.000
_cell.length_c   1.000
_cell.angle_alpha   90.00
_cell.angle_beta   90.00
_cell.angle_gamma   90.00
#
_symmetry.space_group_name_H-M   'P 1'
#
loop_
_entity.id
_entity.type
_entity.pdbx_description
1 polymer ?
#
loop_
_entity_poly.entity_id
_entity_poly.type
_entity_poly.pdbx_seq_one_letter_code
_entity_poly.pdbx_strand_id
1 'polypeptide(L)'
;MQELVLHSDCAAGPIRRVLAKVEPSAGGCSAVFRLEGDLRRIKIPVSADSERTDNLWKTTCFEIFWQRVGESAYREFNLSPSSRWAAYDFDDFRHNARNAPVDAIAIASNHSDDRLTLEAKIAADLPIPAQVALNAIVEDQAGNLQYWALAFAAGKPEFHSEVCRNLTLETQA
;
A
#
# COMPACT_ATOMS: atom_id res chain seq x y z
N MET A 1 -6.18 6.35 11.92
CA MET A 1 -5.28 5.42 11.21
C MET A 1 -5.63 4.03 11.71
N GLN A 2 -5.77 3.08 10.79
CA GLN A 2 -5.93 1.67 11.06
C GLN A 2 -4.57 1.05 11.37
N GLU A 3 -4.54 0.03 12.21
CA GLU A 3 -3.34 -0.76 12.49
C GLU A 3 -3.33 -2.01 11.61
N LEU A 4 -2.22 -2.26 10.94
CA LEU A 4 -2.05 -3.42 10.08
C LEU A 4 -1.54 -4.62 10.90
N VAL A 5 -1.98 -5.81 10.53
CA VAL A 5 -1.52 -7.06 11.14
C VAL A 5 -0.33 -7.62 10.36
N LEU A 6 0.67 -8.14 11.09
CA LEU A 6 1.75 -8.92 10.48
C LEU A 6 1.19 -10.26 10.03
N HIS A 7 1.54 -10.69 8.82
CA HIS A 7 1.17 -12.02 8.33
C HIS A 7 1.71 -13.13 9.24
N SER A 8 0.93 -14.19 9.47
CA SER A 8 1.28 -15.27 10.42
C SER A 8 2.57 -16.02 10.07
N ASP A 9 2.89 -16.12 8.79
CA ASP A 9 4.11 -16.80 8.30
C ASP A 9 5.37 -15.93 8.41
N CYS A 10 5.23 -14.64 8.73
CA CYS A 10 6.37 -13.76 8.92
C CYS A 10 6.92 -13.90 10.34
N ALA A 11 8.24 -14.02 10.45
CA ALA A 11 8.90 -13.82 11.73
C ALA A 11 8.71 -12.38 12.21
N ALA A 12 8.70 -12.19 13.53
CA ALA A 12 8.84 -10.87 14.11
C ALA A 12 10.16 -10.24 13.65
N GLY A 13 10.11 -8.96 13.28
CA GLY A 13 11.22 -8.26 12.65
C GLY A 13 11.49 -6.92 13.33
N PRO A 14 12.33 -6.08 12.70
CA PRO A 14 12.70 -4.78 13.27
C PRO A 14 11.51 -3.80 13.33
N ILE A 15 10.49 -3.98 12.50
CA ILE A 15 9.24 -3.20 12.57
C ILE A 15 8.25 -3.89 13.49
N ARG A 16 7.78 -3.14 14.49
CA ARG A 16 6.85 -3.62 15.52
C ARG A 16 5.41 -3.18 15.28
N ARG A 17 5.21 -2.14 14.48
CA ARG A 17 3.88 -1.56 14.24
C ARG A 17 3.82 -0.90 12.87
N VAL A 18 2.70 -1.12 12.18
CA VAL A 18 2.38 -0.45 10.93
C VAL A 18 0.98 0.16 11.03
N LEU A 19 0.88 1.44 10.72
CA LEU A 19 -0.36 2.19 10.72
C LEU A 19 -0.63 2.73 9.31
N ALA A 20 -1.89 2.75 8.89
CA ALA A 20 -2.27 3.32 7.60
C ALA A 20 -3.59 4.10 7.69
N LYS A 21 -3.78 5.08 6.82
CA LYS A 21 -5.05 5.80 6.63
C LYS A 21 -5.16 6.18 5.16
N VAL A 22 -6.38 6.18 4.66
CA VAL A 22 -6.74 6.74 3.35
C VAL A 22 -7.98 7.61 3.52
N GLU A 23 -8.05 8.70 2.76
CA GLU A 23 -9.20 9.60 2.71
C GLU A 23 -9.58 9.84 1.24
N PRO A 24 -10.81 9.48 0.82
CA PRO A 24 -11.28 9.78 -0.52
C PRO A 24 -11.49 11.28 -0.70
N SER A 25 -11.39 11.72 -1.95
CA SER A 25 -11.69 13.08 -2.39
C SER A 25 -12.35 13.02 -3.77
N ALA A 26 -12.94 14.12 -4.23
CA ALA A 26 -13.63 14.14 -5.53
C ALA A 26 -12.73 13.81 -6.74
N GLY A 27 -11.40 13.98 -6.62
CA GLY A 27 -10.44 13.72 -7.70
C GLY A 27 -9.44 12.59 -7.43
N GLY A 28 -9.67 11.76 -6.40
CA GLY A 28 -8.76 10.68 -6.00
C GLY A 28 -8.69 10.50 -4.49
N CYS A 29 -7.51 10.36 -3.90
CA CYS A 29 -7.36 10.18 -2.46
C CYS A 29 -6.05 10.74 -1.88
N SER A 30 -6.03 10.92 -0.56
CA SER A 30 -4.80 11.04 0.21
C SER A 30 -4.59 9.80 1.07
N ALA A 31 -3.34 9.40 1.27
CA ALA A 31 -2.98 8.28 2.13
C ALA A 31 -1.77 8.59 3.00
N VAL A 32 -1.74 8.00 4.19
CA VAL A 32 -0.61 8.07 5.12
C VAL A 32 -0.30 6.68 5.61
N PHE A 33 0.96 6.26 5.50
CA PHE A 33 1.51 5.05 6.09
C PHE A 33 2.57 5.41 7.11
N ARG A 34 2.64 4.63 8.19
CA ARG A 34 3.65 4.79 9.23
C ARG A 34 4.20 3.44 9.66
N LEU A 35 5.53 3.32 9.64
CA LEU A 35 6.26 2.23 10.26
C LEU A 35 6.84 2.71 11.59
N GLU A 36 6.76 1.88 12.63
CA GLU A 36 7.46 2.09 13.90
C GLU A 36 8.29 0.86 14.26
N GLY A 37 9.56 1.06 14.62
CA GLY A 37 10.51 -0.03 14.80
C GLY A 37 11.96 0.43 14.87
N ASP A 38 12.90 -0.42 14.46
CA ASP A 38 14.30 -0.03 14.23
C ASP A 38 14.55 0.10 12.73
N LEU A 39 14.45 1.32 12.21
CA LEU A 39 14.50 1.62 10.78
C LEU A 39 15.91 1.43 10.21
N ARG A 40 16.94 1.45 11.07
CA ARG A 40 18.33 1.17 10.68
C ARG A 40 18.51 -0.29 10.24
N ARG A 41 17.56 -1.16 10.58
CA ARG A 41 17.57 -2.59 10.26
C ARG A 41 16.67 -2.97 9.09
N ILE A 42 16.06 -2.00 8.41
CA ILE A 42 15.31 -2.23 7.18
C ILE A 42 15.99 -1.59 5.98
N LYS A 43 15.68 -2.08 4.78
CA LYS A 43 16.06 -1.44 3.54
C LYS A 43 15.01 -0.39 3.21
N ILE A 44 15.40 0.88 3.28
CA ILE A 44 14.57 2.00 2.80
C ILE A 44 15.06 2.34 1.40
N PRO A 45 14.21 2.26 0.36
CA PRO A 45 14.59 2.66 -0.99
C PRO A 45 15.15 4.08 -1.02
N VAL A 46 16.27 4.26 -1.72
CA VAL A 46 16.93 5.56 -1.88
C VAL A 46 16.01 6.51 -2.65
N SER A 47 15.92 7.77 -2.18
CA SER A 47 15.17 8.82 -2.87
C SER A 47 15.56 8.92 -4.35
N ALA A 48 14.56 9.00 -5.21
CA ALA A 48 14.70 9.15 -6.65
C ALA A 48 13.63 10.12 -7.17
N ASP A 49 13.66 10.42 -8.46
CA ASP A 49 12.59 11.19 -9.12
C ASP A 49 11.27 10.40 -9.08
N SER A 50 10.16 11.13 -9.03
CA SER A 50 8.82 10.53 -9.06
C SER A 50 8.53 10.03 -10.46
N GLU A 51 8.60 8.72 -10.64
CA GLU A 51 8.36 8.04 -11.92
C GLU A 51 7.60 6.73 -11.71
N ARG A 52 6.82 6.35 -12.73
CA ARG A 52 6.19 5.03 -12.77
C ARG A 52 7.27 3.95 -12.89
N THR A 53 7.32 3.00 -11.97
CA THR A 53 8.33 1.93 -11.93
C THR A 53 7.70 0.62 -11.47
N ASP A 54 7.91 -0.45 -12.22
CA ASP A 54 7.43 -1.79 -11.85
C ASP A 54 8.27 -2.45 -10.75
N ASN A 55 7.74 -3.50 -10.13
CA ASN A 55 8.43 -4.35 -9.15
C ASN A 55 8.85 -3.66 -7.85
N LEU A 56 8.16 -2.57 -7.45
CA LEU A 56 8.42 -1.89 -6.18
C LEU A 56 8.19 -2.81 -4.96
N TRP A 57 7.26 -3.77 -5.10
CA TRP A 57 6.92 -4.79 -4.09
C TRP A 57 8.06 -5.76 -3.72
N LYS A 58 9.19 -5.73 -4.44
CA LYS A 58 10.35 -6.58 -4.11
C LYS A 58 11.13 -6.13 -2.88
N THR A 59 10.84 -4.93 -2.36
CA THR A 59 11.49 -4.35 -1.18
C THR A 59 10.48 -3.53 -0.37
N THR A 60 10.94 -2.71 0.58
CA THR A 60 10.06 -1.89 1.42
C THR A 60 9.21 -0.92 0.58
N CYS A 61 7.90 -1.14 0.54
CA CYS A 61 6.92 -0.31 -0.14
C CYS A 61 5.55 -0.40 0.54
N PHE A 62 4.60 0.39 0.07
CA PHE A 62 3.22 0.41 0.54
C PHE A 62 2.27 0.24 -0.62
N GLU A 63 1.12 -0.36 -0.35
CA GLU A 63 0.13 -0.62 -1.40
C GLU A 63 -1.27 -0.21 -0.97
N ILE A 64 -2.03 0.27 -1.94
CA ILE A 64 -3.46 0.56 -1.80
C ILE A 64 -4.18 -0.23 -2.89
N PHE A 65 -5.19 -1.01 -2.50
CA PHE A 65 -6.11 -1.64 -3.45
C PHE A 65 -7.47 -0.96 -3.33
N TRP A 66 -8.08 -0.60 -4.45
CA TRP A 66 -9.35 0.12 -4.50
C TRP A 66 -10.32 -0.62 -5.41
N GLN A 67 -11.37 -1.19 -4.82
CA GLN A 67 -12.41 -1.92 -5.54
C GLN A 67 -13.74 -1.20 -5.32
N ARG A 68 -14.42 -0.81 -6.40
CA ARG A 68 -15.77 -0.25 -6.28
C ARG A 68 -16.71 -1.34 -5.75
N VAL A 69 -17.59 -1.00 -4.81
CA VAL A 69 -18.59 -1.96 -4.31
C VAL A 69 -19.48 -2.42 -5.47
N GLY A 70 -19.61 -3.74 -5.61
CA GLY A 70 -20.39 -4.38 -6.67
C GLY A 70 -19.61 -4.71 -7.94
N GLU A 71 -18.31 -4.41 -8.00
CA GLU A 71 -17.44 -4.74 -9.13
C GLU A 71 -16.34 -5.75 -8.74
N SER A 72 -15.93 -6.59 -9.68
CA SER A 72 -14.74 -7.45 -9.52
C SER A 72 -13.45 -6.70 -9.83
N ALA A 73 -13.53 -5.70 -10.71
CA ALA A 73 -12.39 -4.91 -11.11
C ALA A 73 -11.87 -4.07 -9.93
N TYR A 74 -10.56 -3.97 -9.82
CA TYR A 74 -9.91 -3.16 -8.80
C TYR A 74 -8.64 -2.53 -9.33
N ARG A 75 -8.27 -1.41 -8.71
CA ARG A 75 -7.02 -0.71 -8.95
C ARG A 75 -6.05 -0.96 -7.82
N GLU A 76 -4.80 -1.18 -8.17
CA GLU A 76 -3.67 -1.28 -7.24
C GLU A 76 -2.77 -0.06 -7.42
N PHE A 77 -2.28 0.49 -6.31
CA PHE A 77 -1.20 1.46 -6.27
C PHE A 77 -0.05 0.90 -5.46
N ASN A 78 1.17 0.98 -5.99
CA ASN A 78 2.41 0.70 -5.27
C ASN A 78 3.10 2.04 -5.00
N LEU A 79 3.52 2.29 -3.77
CA LEU A 79 4.06 3.56 -3.30
C LEU A 79 5.39 3.29 -2.58
N SER A 80 6.50 3.71 -3.16
CA SER A 80 7.84 3.52 -2.59
C SER A 80 8.28 4.73 -1.77
N PRO A 81 8.99 4.54 -0.63
CA PRO A 81 9.74 5.61 0.04
C PRO A 81 10.67 6.41 -0.87
N SER A 82 11.07 5.87 -2.03
CA SER A 82 11.90 6.56 -3.02
C SER A 82 11.17 7.65 -3.82
N SER A 83 9.86 7.82 -3.64
CA SER A 83 8.94 8.61 -4.48
C SER A 83 8.47 7.94 -5.78
N ARG A 84 9.04 6.79 -6.14
CA ARG A 84 8.56 5.97 -7.26
C ARG A 84 7.22 5.34 -6.94
N TRP A 85 6.44 5.10 -7.98
CA TRP A 85 5.10 4.53 -7.83
C TRP A 85 4.76 3.60 -8.99
N ALA A 86 3.76 2.76 -8.82
CA ALA A 86 3.10 2.08 -9.92
C ALA A 86 1.59 2.07 -9.68
N ALA A 87 0.83 1.92 -10.75
CA ALA A 87 -0.61 1.76 -10.65
C ALA A 87 -1.12 0.78 -11.70
N TYR A 88 -1.91 -0.20 -11.30
CA TYR A 88 -2.42 -1.23 -12.19
C TYR A 88 -3.92 -1.40 -12.04
N ASP A 89 -4.62 -1.57 -13.16
CA ASP A 89 -6.00 -2.04 -13.19
C ASP A 89 -6.02 -3.55 -13.41
N PHE A 90 -6.93 -4.20 -12.71
CA PHE A 90 -7.26 -5.61 -12.85
C PHE A 90 -8.75 -5.76 -13.12
N ASP A 91 -9.11 -6.74 -13.95
CA ASP A 91 -10.53 -7.03 -14.21
C ASP A 91 -11.14 -7.92 -13.11
N ASP A 92 -10.29 -8.71 -12.47
CA ASP A 92 -10.60 -9.63 -11.37
C ASP A 92 -9.27 -10.06 -10.70
N PHE A 93 -9.32 -10.97 -9.72
CA PHE A 93 -8.18 -11.52 -8.99
C PHE A 93 -7.00 -11.87 -9.93
N ARG A 94 -5.96 -11.04 -9.90
CA ARG A 94 -4.72 -11.15 -10.71
C ARG A 94 -4.96 -11.29 -12.22
N HIS A 95 -6.12 -10.87 -12.71
CA HIS A 95 -6.50 -11.00 -14.11
C HIS A 95 -6.33 -9.69 -14.87
N ASN A 96 -5.70 -9.75 -16.05
CA ASN A 96 -5.53 -8.63 -16.98
C ASN A 96 -4.89 -7.38 -16.37
N ALA A 97 -3.80 -7.57 -15.62
CA ALA A 97 -2.99 -6.48 -15.09
C ALA A 97 -2.52 -5.55 -16.21
N ARG A 98 -2.86 -4.26 -16.11
CA ARG A 98 -2.48 -3.23 -17.06
C ARG A 98 -2.17 -1.92 -16.35
N ASN A 99 -1.35 -1.07 -16.94
CA ASN A 99 -1.11 0.26 -16.37
C ASN A 99 -2.43 1.02 -16.22
N ALA A 100 -2.75 1.40 -14.99
CA ALA A 100 -3.91 2.23 -14.68
C ALA A 100 -3.65 3.70 -15.07
N PRO A 101 -4.65 4.42 -15.60
CA PRO A 101 -4.59 5.87 -15.75
C PRO A 101 -4.48 6.55 -14.38
N VAL A 102 -3.58 7.51 -14.29
CA VAL A 102 -3.30 8.32 -13.10
C VAL A 102 -2.96 9.72 -13.59
N ASP A 103 -3.66 10.73 -13.08
CA ASP A 103 -3.44 12.12 -13.48
C ASP A 103 -2.20 12.69 -12.79
N ALA A 104 -2.03 12.39 -11.49
CA ALA A 104 -0.85 12.76 -10.72
C ALA A 104 -0.69 11.90 -9.47
N ILE A 105 0.56 11.60 -9.10
CA ILE A 105 0.91 11.05 -7.78
C ILE A 105 2.06 11.87 -7.20
N ALA A 106 1.88 12.32 -5.95
CA ALA A 106 2.94 12.95 -5.16
C ALA A 106 3.16 12.11 -3.89
N ILE A 107 4.41 11.71 -3.66
CA ILE A 107 4.82 10.95 -2.48
C ILE A 107 5.86 11.76 -1.71
N ALA A 108 5.63 11.94 -0.41
CA ALA A 108 6.61 12.47 0.52
C ALA A 108 6.93 11.40 1.57
N SER A 109 8.21 11.10 1.76
CA SER A 109 8.68 10.13 2.75
C SER A 109 9.68 10.78 3.67
N ASN A 110 9.49 10.64 4.97
CA ASN A 110 10.42 11.12 5.99
C ASN A 110 10.61 10.04 7.06
N HIS A 111 11.85 9.87 7.52
CA HIS A 111 12.17 8.87 8.54
C HIS A 111 13.20 9.35 9.55
N SER A 112 13.16 8.75 10.73
CA SER A 112 14.17 8.72 11.78
C SER A 112 14.61 7.27 12.01
N ASP A 113 15.51 7.06 12.97
CA ASP A 113 15.94 5.71 13.36
C ASP A 113 14.80 4.80 13.83
N ASP A 114 13.68 5.38 14.28
CA ASP A 114 12.59 4.65 14.94
C ASP A 114 11.22 4.74 14.25
N ARG A 115 11.10 5.58 13.22
CA ARG A 115 9.84 5.81 12.53
C ARG A 115 10.05 6.22 11.08
N LEU A 116 9.21 5.70 10.19
CA LEU A 116 9.02 6.23 8.84
C LEU A 116 7.57 6.66 8.67
N THR A 117 7.34 7.82 8.04
CA THR A 117 6.02 8.25 7.57
C THR A 117 6.10 8.47 6.06
N LEU A 118 5.18 7.84 5.32
CA LEU A 118 4.95 8.09 3.91
C LEU A 118 3.57 8.73 3.73
N GLU A 119 3.53 9.85 3.04
CA GLU A 119 2.32 10.55 2.65
C GLU A 119 2.19 10.52 1.13
N ALA A 120 1.01 10.15 0.64
CA ALA A 120 0.70 10.12 -0.79
C ALA A 120 -0.54 10.96 -1.08
N LYS A 121 -0.49 11.71 -2.17
CA LYS A 121 -1.64 12.35 -2.81
C LYS A 121 -1.78 11.77 -4.20
N ILE A 122 -2.94 11.18 -4.48
CA ILE A 122 -3.22 10.44 -5.71
C ILE A 122 -4.41 11.11 -6.39
N ALA A 123 -4.19 11.61 -7.60
CA ALA A 123 -5.24 12.09 -8.49
C ALA A 123 -5.54 11.01 -9.53
N ALA A 124 -6.72 10.41 -9.43
CA ALA A 124 -7.21 9.35 -10.30
C ALA A 124 -8.72 9.18 -10.10
N ASP A 125 -9.41 8.63 -11.10
CA ASP A 125 -10.81 8.21 -10.95
C ASP A 125 -10.89 7.03 -9.98
N LEU A 126 -11.43 7.28 -8.79
CA LEU A 126 -11.53 6.36 -7.66
C LEU A 126 -12.98 6.38 -7.13
N PRO A 127 -13.90 5.66 -7.78
CA PRO A 127 -15.31 5.70 -7.41
C PRO A 127 -15.56 5.15 -6.01
N ILE A 128 -16.56 5.71 -5.34
CA ILE A 128 -17.12 5.26 -4.06
C ILE A 128 -18.64 4.96 -4.22
N PRO A 129 -19.24 4.07 -3.41
CA PRO A 129 -18.62 3.32 -2.31
C PRO A 129 -17.59 2.29 -2.77
N ALA A 130 -16.57 2.06 -1.94
CA ALA A 130 -15.44 1.20 -2.28
C ALA A 130 -14.96 0.34 -1.11
N GLN A 131 -14.46 -0.85 -1.41
CA GLN A 131 -13.67 -1.68 -0.51
C GLN A 131 -12.18 -1.48 -0.79
N VAL A 132 -11.42 -1.19 0.26
CA VAL A 132 -10.03 -0.75 0.17
C VAL A 132 -9.13 -1.63 1.03
N ALA A 133 -7.99 -2.02 0.47
CA ALA A 133 -6.88 -2.62 1.22
C ALA A 133 -5.77 -1.59 1.41
N LEU A 134 -5.13 -1.62 2.58
CA LEU A 134 -3.94 -0.86 2.90
C LEU A 134 -2.87 -1.85 3.37
N ASN A 135 -1.76 -1.91 2.64
CA ASN A 135 -0.73 -2.92 2.87
C ASN A 135 0.67 -2.29 2.95
N ALA A 136 1.60 -3.02 3.55
CA ALA A 136 3.02 -2.69 3.53
C ALA A 136 3.86 -3.95 3.37
N ILE A 137 4.94 -3.81 2.60
CA ILE A 137 6.04 -4.76 2.53
C ILE A 137 7.20 -4.09 3.23
N VAL A 138 7.90 -4.83 4.09
CA VAL A 138 9.12 -4.34 4.76
C VAL A 138 10.20 -5.38 4.56
N GLU A 139 11.32 -4.96 3.96
CA GLU A 139 12.50 -5.81 3.80
C GLU A 139 13.55 -5.45 4.85
N ASP A 140 14.02 -6.43 5.61
CA ASP A 140 15.13 -6.22 6.53
C ASP A 140 16.50 -6.21 5.79
N GLN A 141 17.56 -5.81 6.49
CA GLN A 141 18.91 -5.79 5.91
C GLN A 141 19.46 -7.18 5.50
N ALA A 142 18.87 -8.26 6.01
CA ALA A 142 19.20 -9.63 5.63
C ALA A 142 18.38 -10.14 4.43
N GLY A 143 17.42 -9.35 3.94
CA GLY A 143 16.54 -9.69 2.81
C GLY A 143 15.26 -10.45 3.20
N ASN A 144 14.94 -10.55 4.49
CA ASN A 144 13.66 -11.14 4.92
C ASN A 144 12.52 -10.13 4.69
N LEU A 145 11.40 -10.62 4.17
CA LEU A 145 10.20 -9.81 3.93
C LEU A 145 9.16 -10.00 5.04
N GLN A 146 8.65 -8.89 5.54
CA GLN A 146 7.46 -8.82 6.37
C GLN A 146 6.30 -8.25 5.55
N TYR A 147 5.14 -8.92 5.60
CA TYR A 147 3.92 -8.50 4.93
C TYR A 147 2.90 -8.04 5.96
N TRP A 148 2.36 -6.84 5.76
CA TRP A 148 1.40 -6.20 6.65
C TRP A 148 0.16 -5.79 5.86
N ALA A 149 -1.03 -6.08 6.39
CA ALA A 149 -2.31 -5.71 5.77
C ALA A 149 -3.38 -5.44 6.83
N LEU A 150 -4.54 -4.93 6.44
CA LEU A 150 -5.69 -4.79 7.35
C LEU A 150 -6.21 -6.15 7.84
N ALA A 151 -6.09 -7.18 7.01
CA ALA A 151 -6.43 -8.57 7.31
C ALA A 151 -5.76 -9.48 6.26
N PHE A 152 -5.71 -10.79 6.54
CA PHE A 152 -5.22 -11.80 5.61
C PHE A 152 -6.18 -12.99 5.56
N ALA A 153 -6.31 -13.60 4.38
CA ALA A 153 -6.85 -14.94 4.25
C ALA A 153 -5.85 -15.98 4.78
N ALA A 154 -6.32 -17.20 5.06
CA ALA A 154 -5.43 -18.31 5.39
C ALA A 154 -4.54 -18.68 4.20
N GLY A 155 -3.29 -19.04 4.46
CA GLY A 155 -2.32 -19.46 3.44
C GLY A 155 -1.17 -18.46 3.31
N LYS A 156 -0.64 -18.32 2.09
CA LYS A 156 0.47 -17.39 1.80
C LYS A 156 -0.02 -15.94 1.83
N PRO A 157 0.87 -14.97 2.12
CA PRO A 157 0.52 -13.55 2.05
C PRO A 157 0.07 -13.21 0.62
N GLU A 158 -1.18 -12.75 0.50
CA GLU A 158 -1.82 -12.46 -0.80
C GLU A 158 -2.65 -11.18 -0.68
N PHE A 159 -2.05 -10.05 -1.04
CA PHE A 159 -2.70 -8.73 -0.99
C PHE A 159 -3.83 -8.56 -2.01
N HIS A 160 -3.88 -9.36 -3.08
CA HIS A 160 -4.96 -9.29 -4.05
C HIS A 160 -6.27 -9.93 -3.54
N SER A 161 -6.23 -10.67 -2.43
CA SER A 161 -7.41 -11.26 -1.80
C SER A 161 -8.38 -10.17 -1.33
N GLU A 162 -9.68 -10.40 -1.56
CA GLU A 162 -10.74 -9.51 -1.04
C GLU A 162 -10.74 -9.41 0.48
N VAL A 163 -10.22 -10.42 1.20
CA VAL A 163 -10.08 -10.37 2.67
C VAL A 163 -9.19 -9.20 3.10
N CYS A 164 -8.18 -8.83 2.29
CA CYS A 164 -7.32 -7.69 2.57
C CYS A 164 -8.05 -6.35 2.38
N ARG A 165 -9.11 -6.30 1.54
CA ARG A 165 -9.94 -5.10 1.27
C ARG A 165 -10.96 -4.86 2.38
N ASN A 166 -10.46 -4.73 3.61
CA ASN A 166 -11.23 -4.72 4.84
C ASN A 166 -11.60 -3.31 5.35
N LEU A 167 -11.53 -2.29 4.49
CA LEU A 167 -11.98 -0.93 4.78
C LEU A 167 -13.05 -0.51 3.77
N THR A 168 -14.24 -0.15 4.24
CA THR A 168 -15.29 0.44 3.39
C THR A 168 -15.22 1.95 3.42
N LEU A 169 -15.18 2.57 2.24
CA LEU A 169 -15.35 4.00 2.04
C LEU A 169 -16.75 4.25 1.48
N GLU A 170 -17.50 5.14 2.12
CA GLU A 170 -18.88 5.46 1.76
C GLU A 170 -18.98 6.85 1.13
N THR A 171 -20.04 7.08 0.37
CA THR A 171 -20.44 8.43 -0.06
C THR A 171 -20.78 9.25 1.19
N GLN A 172 -20.19 10.44 1.35
CA GLN A 172 -20.64 11.36 2.39
C GLN A 172 -22.06 11.82 2.04
N ALA A 173 -22.99 11.68 3.00
CA ALA A 173 -24.39 12.05 2.86
C ALA A 173 -24.60 13.56 2.66
#